data_AF-A0A7S1JXC7-F1
#
_entry.id   AF-A0A7S1JXC7-F1
#
_cell.length_a   1.000
_cell.length_b   1.000
_cell.length_c   1.000
_cell.angle_alpha   90.00
_cell.angle_beta   90.00
_cell.angle_gamma   90.00
#
_symmetry.space_group_name_H-M   'P 1'
#
loop_
_entity.id
_entity.type
_entity.pdbx_description
1 polymer ?
#
loop_
_entity_poly.entity_id
_entity_poly.type
_entity_poly.pdbx_seq_one_letter_code
_entity_poly.pdbx_strand_id
1 'polypeptide(L)'
;RDLPGYAIGGLSGGEEKDVFWRIVEQCTRPESGLPATKPRYLMGVGYPVDIVVCVALGVDMFDCVYPCRTARFGTAMVTHGLMRLKQREYAGDFRPIDEGCECYTCKNYTR
;
A
#
# COMPACT_ATOMS: atom_id res chain seq x y z
N ARG A 1 -5.72 -27.53 5.44
CA ARG A 1 -4.78 -28.14 4.46
C ARG A 1 -3.42 -27.48 4.65
N ASP A 2 -2.34 -28.25 4.53
CA ASP A 2 -1.00 -27.66 4.56
C ASP A 2 -0.70 -27.03 3.19
N LEU A 3 -0.61 -25.71 3.15
CA LEU A 3 -0.40 -24.94 1.92
C LEU A 3 0.95 -24.24 1.97
N PRO A 4 1.57 -23.88 0.83
CA PRO A 4 2.83 -23.13 0.83
C PRO A 4 2.69 -21.71 1.40
N GLY A 5 1.49 -21.14 1.37
CA GLY A 5 1.17 -19.82 1.93
C GLY A 5 -0.34 -19.66 2.11
N TYR A 6 -0.74 -18.61 2.81
CA TYR A 6 -2.14 -18.36 3.15
C TYR A 6 -2.54 -16.94 2.78
N ALA A 7 -3.66 -16.81 2.07
CA ALA A 7 -4.22 -15.51 1.74
C ALA A 7 -5.30 -15.10 2.74
N ILE A 8 -5.31 -13.83 3.11
CA ILE A 8 -6.37 -13.14 3.85
C ILE A 8 -7.16 -12.35 2.79
N GLY A 9 -8.35 -12.85 2.48
CA GLY A 9 -9.27 -12.24 1.51
C GLY A 9 -10.55 -11.72 2.18
N GLY A 10 -11.36 -10.99 1.42
CA GLY A 10 -12.66 -10.48 1.90
C GLY A 10 -12.60 -9.21 2.74
N LEU A 11 -11.46 -8.50 2.72
CA LEU A 11 -11.19 -7.30 3.54
C LEU A 11 -11.04 -6.01 2.72
N SER A 12 -11.36 -6.06 1.43
CA SER A 12 -11.23 -4.94 0.49
C SER A 12 -12.60 -4.36 0.08
N GLY A 13 -13.66 -4.62 0.86
CA GLY A 13 -15.05 -4.28 0.54
C GLY A 13 -15.51 -2.89 0.97
N GLY A 14 -14.65 -2.12 1.66
CA GLY A 14 -15.01 -0.81 2.22
C GLY A 14 -15.33 -0.84 3.72
N GLU A 15 -14.87 -1.86 4.44
CA GLU A 15 -14.95 -1.89 5.91
C GLU A 15 -14.27 -0.66 6.54
N GLU A 16 -14.79 -0.25 7.71
CA GLU A 16 -14.14 0.74 8.56
C GLU A 16 -12.73 0.28 8.96
N LYS A 17 -11.78 1.22 9.07
CA LYS A 17 -10.35 0.93 9.30
C LYS A 17 -10.10 0.12 10.57
N ASP A 18 -10.81 0.44 11.65
CA ASP A 18 -10.68 -0.27 12.92
C ASP A 18 -11.14 -1.73 12.80
N VAL A 19 -12.19 -1.99 12.02
CA VAL A 19 -12.69 -3.35 11.77
C VAL A 19 -11.70 -4.11 10.91
N PHE A 20 -11.23 -3.47 9.84
CA PHE A 20 -10.22 -4.03 8.94
C PHE A 20 -8.96 -4.49 9.70
N TRP A 21 -8.33 -3.61 10.49
CA TRP A 21 -7.12 -3.96 11.23
C TRP A 21 -7.36 -5.05 12.29
N ARG A 22 -8.51 -5.03 12.97
CA ARG A 22 -8.86 -6.07 13.95
C ARG A 22 -8.99 -7.45 13.31
N ILE A 23 -9.56 -7.54 12.11
CA ILE A 23 -9.68 -8.83 11.42
C ILE A 23 -8.31 -9.31 10.95
N VAL A 24 -7.46 -8.42 10.40
CA VAL A 24 -6.08 -8.78 10.02
C VAL A 24 -5.32 -9.30 11.24
N GLU A 25 -5.37 -8.59 12.37
CA GLU A 25 -4.74 -9.03 13.62
C GLU A 25 -5.25 -10.41 14.04
N GLN A 26 -6.58 -10.64 14.03
CA GLN A 26 -7.15 -11.94 14.36
C GLN A 26 -6.63 -13.06 13.44
N CYS A 27 -6.47 -12.78 12.15
CA CYS A 27 -5.93 -13.73 11.18
C CYS A 27 -4.43 -13.98 11.36
N THR A 28 -3.65 -13.04 11.90
CA THR A 28 -2.19 -13.16 12.02
C THR A 28 -1.69 -13.49 13.42
N ARG A 29 -2.57 -13.51 14.43
CA ARG A 29 -2.28 -13.90 15.82
C ARG A 29 -1.48 -15.20 15.92
N PRO A 30 -0.38 -15.24 16.69
CA PRO A 30 0.46 -16.43 16.81
C PRO A 30 -0.26 -17.69 17.31
N GLU A 31 -1.20 -17.52 18.25
CA GLU A 31 -1.87 -18.61 18.96
C GLU A 31 -3.04 -19.26 18.19
N SER A 32 -3.73 -18.49 17.36
CA SER A 32 -5.00 -18.90 16.75
C SER A 32 -5.13 -18.54 15.27
N GLY A 33 -4.17 -17.80 14.72
CA GLY A 33 -4.18 -17.31 13.35
C GLY A 33 -3.49 -18.26 12.36
N LEU A 34 -3.18 -17.70 11.20
CA LEU A 34 -2.41 -18.35 10.15
C LEU A 34 -0.98 -18.65 10.64
N PRO A 35 -0.33 -19.73 10.18
CA PRO A 35 1.05 -20.04 10.57
C PRO A 35 2.01 -18.88 10.28
N ALA A 36 2.85 -18.50 11.25
CA ALA A 36 3.88 -17.47 11.08
C ALA A 36 5.10 -17.94 10.26
N THR A 37 5.25 -19.26 10.10
CA THR A 37 6.34 -19.88 9.33
C THR A 37 6.06 -19.91 7.83
N LYS A 38 4.90 -19.40 7.39
CA LYS A 38 4.47 -19.43 5.99
C LYS A 38 4.01 -18.04 5.56
N PRO A 39 4.26 -17.63 4.29
CA PRO A 39 3.86 -16.32 3.80
C PRO A 39 2.36 -16.07 3.93
N ARG A 40 2.02 -14.91 4.45
CA ARG A 40 0.65 -14.40 4.61
C ARG A 40 0.41 -13.27 3.62
N TYR A 41 -0.55 -13.48 2.73
CA TYR A 41 -0.86 -12.55 1.63
C TYR A 41 -2.18 -11.83 1.88
N LEU A 42 -2.16 -10.51 1.99
CA LEU A 42 -3.37 -9.70 2.15
C LEU A 42 -3.84 -9.15 0.79
N MET A 43 -5.00 -9.63 0.35
CA MET A 43 -5.50 -9.38 -1.01
C MET A 43 -6.19 -8.02 -1.13
N GLY A 44 -5.80 -7.24 -2.13
CA GLY A 44 -6.48 -5.99 -2.54
C GLY A 44 -6.16 -4.76 -1.70
N VAL A 45 -5.20 -4.83 -0.78
CA VAL A 45 -4.83 -3.73 0.13
C VAL A 45 -3.60 -3.00 -0.41
N GLY A 46 -3.69 -1.68 -0.53
CA GLY A 46 -2.61 -0.89 -1.14
C GLY A 46 -2.43 0.53 -0.65
N TYR A 47 -3.20 1.00 0.34
CA TYR A 47 -2.91 2.31 0.92
C TYR A 47 -1.62 2.22 1.74
N PRO A 48 -0.69 3.20 1.63
CA PRO A 48 0.60 3.14 2.30
C PRO A 48 0.52 2.88 3.81
N VAL A 49 -0.40 3.55 4.51
CA VAL A 49 -0.60 3.38 5.96
C VAL A 49 -1.06 1.95 6.29
N ASP A 50 -2.00 1.41 5.52
CA ASP A 50 -2.49 0.05 5.75
C ASP A 50 -1.39 -0.99 5.55
N ILE A 51 -0.56 -0.83 4.51
CA ILE A 51 0.57 -1.72 4.25
C ILE A 51 1.50 -1.73 5.48
N VAL A 52 1.88 -0.56 6.00
CA VAL A 52 2.77 -0.46 7.18
C VAL A 52 2.16 -1.13 8.41
N VAL A 53 0.87 -0.86 8.69
CA VAL A 53 0.18 -1.47 9.83
C VAL A 53 0.07 -2.98 9.67
N CYS A 54 -0.33 -3.47 8.50
CA CYS A 54 -0.49 -4.90 8.26
C CYS A 54 0.85 -5.66 8.25
N VAL A 55 1.94 -5.04 7.83
CA VAL A 55 3.30 -5.59 8.01
C VAL A 55 3.60 -5.74 9.50
N ALA A 56 3.31 -4.73 10.32
CA ALA A 56 3.48 -4.82 11.78
C ALA A 56 2.59 -5.91 12.42
N LEU A 57 1.42 -6.19 11.83
CA LEU A 57 0.55 -7.29 12.23
C LEU A 57 1.03 -8.66 11.72
N GLY A 58 2.06 -8.73 10.87
CA GLY A 58 2.66 -9.97 10.38
C GLY A 58 2.09 -10.47 9.06
N VAL A 59 1.72 -9.56 8.16
CA VAL A 59 1.43 -9.85 6.74
C VAL A 59 2.71 -9.64 5.91
N ASP A 60 2.95 -10.52 4.95
CA ASP A 60 4.18 -10.56 4.16
C ASP A 60 4.01 -10.05 2.71
N MET A 61 2.81 -10.19 2.14
CA MET A 61 2.55 -9.89 0.73
C MET A 61 1.28 -9.07 0.54
N PHE A 62 1.26 -8.22 -0.49
CA PHE A 62 0.15 -7.32 -0.83
C PHE A 62 0.02 -7.16 -2.34
N ASP A 63 -1.19 -6.87 -2.81
CA ASP A 63 -1.48 -6.44 -4.17
C ASP A 63 -2.52 -5.32 -4.15
N CYS A 64 -2.39 -4.33 -5.04
CA CYS A 64 -3.42 -3.32 -5.21
C CYS A 64 -3.28 -2.54 -6.52
N VAL A 65 -4.42 -2.15 -7.09
CA VAL A 65 -4.49 -1.24 -8.24
C VAL A 65 -4.27 0.23 -7.86
N TYR A 66 -4.30 0.57 -6.57
CA TYR A 66 -4.21 1.93 -6.04
C TYR A 66 -3.07 2.77 -6.66
N PRO A 67 -1.79 2.34 -6.64
CA PRO A 67 -0.69 3.10 -7.24
C PRO A 67 -0.95 3.47 -8.71
N CYS A 68 -1.26 2.46 -9.54
CA CYS A 68 -1.44 2.64 -10.97
C CYS A 68 -2.69 3.47 -11.29
N ARG A 69 -3.78 3.27 -10.55
CA ARG A 69 -5.04 4.01 -10.75
C ARG A 69 -4.88 5.48 -10.40
N THR A 70 -4.31 5.77 -9.23
CA THR A 70 -4.11 7.13 -8.72
C THR A 70 -3.17 7.94 -9.63
N ALA A 71 -2.10 7.29 -10.13
CA ALA A 71 -1.18 7.89 -11.09
C ALA A 71 -1.88 8.32 -12.40
N ARG A 72 -2.76 7.47 -12.96
CA ARG A 72 -3.54 7.81 -14.18
C ARG A 72 -4.46 9.02 -14.00
N PHE A 73 -4.91 9.29 -12.77
CA PHE A 73 -5.68 10.50 -12.46
C PHE A 73 -4.81 11.74 -12.20
N GLY A 74 -3.48 11.64 -12.33
CA GLY A 74 -2.55 12.75 -12.17
C GLY A 74 -2.19 13.03 -10.71
N THR A 75 -2.27 12.02 -9.84
CA THR A 75 -1.82 12.12 -8.46
C THR A 75 -0.63 11.20 -8.25
N ALA A 76 0.51 11.77 -7.84
CA ALA A 76 1.70 11.04 -7.46
C ALA A 76 1.67 10.72 -5.96
N MET A 77 2.18 9.55 -5.60
CA MET A 77 2.49 9.20 -4.22
C MET A 77 3.94 9.60 -3.95
N VAL A 78 4.13 10.42 -2.92
CA VAL A 78 5.44 10.93 -2.49
C VAL A 78 5.63 10.63 -1.01
N THR A 79 6.86 10.74 -0.52
CA THR A 79 7.25 10.44 0.87
C THR A 79 6.36 11.15 1.89
N HIS A 80 5.95 12.39 1.59
CA HIS A 80 5.13 13.23 2.47
C HIS A 80 3.61 13.16 2.18
N GLY A 81 3.15 12.21 1.36
CA GLY A 81 1.73 12.00 1.08
C GLY A 81 1.38 11.95 -0.39
N LEU A 82 0.32 12.66 -0.79
CA LEU A 82 -0.19 12.65 -2.16
C LEU A 82 -0.02 14.03 -2.81
N MET A 83 0.56 14.06 -4.01
CA MET A 83 0.78 15.27 -4.79
C MET A 83 -0.10 15.24 -6.05
N ARG A 84 -1.01 16.20 -6.18
CA ARG A 84 -1.86 16.34 -7.38
C ARG A 84 -1.12 17.20 -8.43
N LEU A 85 -0.43 16.55 -9.35
CA LEU A 85 0.44 17.19 -10.34
C LEU A 85 -0.29 18.14 -11.30
N LYS A 86 -1.61 17.98 -11.47
CA LYS A 86 -2.43 18.88 -12.30
C LYS A 86 -2.71 20.26 -11.67
N GLN A 87 -2.28 20.50 -10.44
CA GLN A 87 -2.47 21.80 -9.79
C GLN A 87 -1.55 22.87 -10.39
N ARG A 88 -2.06 24.10 -10.50
CA ARG A 88 -1.33 25.24 -11.09
C ARG A 88 -0.02 25.56 -10.37
N GLU A 89 0.07 25.27 -9.08
CA GLU A 89 1.27 25.49 -8.26
C GLU A 89 2.51 24.74 -8.79
N TYR A 90 2.32 23.62 -9.49
CA TYR A 90 3.43 22.82 -10.04
C TYR A 90 3.79 23.19 -11.49
N ALA A 91 2.99 24.02 -12.18
CA ALA A 91 3.18 24.30 -13.61
C ALA A 91 4.52 24.97 -13.97
N GLY A 92 5.21 25.57 -13.00
CA GLY A 92 6.54 26.17 -13.15
C GLY A 92 7.58 25.60 -12.20
N ASP A 93 7.32 24.43 -11.61
CA ASP A 93 8.20 23.83 -10.61
C ASP A 93 9.11 22.77 -11.25
N PHE A 94 10.36 23.15 -11.51
CA PHE A 94 11.34 22.29 -12.19
C PHE A 94 12.02 21.26 -11.28
N ARG A 95 11.47 21.00 -10.09
CA ARG A 95 11.95 19.94 -9.19
C ARG A 95 11.40 18.57 -9.61
N PRO A 96 12.03 17.47 -9.19
CA PRO A 96 11.44 16.14 -9.34
C PRO A 96 10.12 16.03 -8.54
N ILE A 97 9.35 14.99 -8.85
CA ILE A 97 8.12 14.66 -8.11
C ILE A 97 8.41 14.43 -6.63
N ASP A 98 9.48 13.68 -6.32
CA ASP A 98 9.99 13.46 -4.96
C ASP A 98 11.52 13.53 -4.97
N GLU A 99 12.08 14.42 -4.16
CA GLU A 99 13.53 14.72 -4.10
C GLU A 99 14.36 13.53 -3.59
N GLY A 100 13.76 12.61 -2.81
CA GLY A 100 14.44 11.41 -2.31
C GLY A 100 14.26 10.17 -3.19
N CYS A 101 13.50 10.26 -4.28
CA CYS A 101 13.12 9.10 -5.07
C CYS A 101 14.08 8.85 -6.23
N GLU A 102 14.64 7.64 -6.26
CA GLU A 102 15.61 7.23 -7.27
C GLU A 102 15.02 6.63 -8.56
N CYS A 103 13.69 6.68 -8.72
CA CYS A 103 13.02 6.09 -9.88
C CYS A 103 13.34 6.85 -11.18
N TYR A 104 13.10 6.19 -12.31
CA TYR A 104 13.33 6.77 -13.64
C TYR A 104 12.64 8.13 -13.82
N THR A 105 11.38 8.26 -13.38
CA THR A 105 10.62 9.49 -13.55
C THR A 105 11.24 10.66 -12.77
N CYS A 106 11.57 10.47 -11.50
CA CYS A 106 12.17 11.52 -10.67
C CYS A 106 13.58 11.92 -11.12
N LYS A 107 14.32 11.01 -11.77
CA LYS A 107 15.67 11.32 -12.29
C LYS A 107 15.68 12.07 -13.63
N ASN A 108 14.60 11.96 -14.42
CA ASN A 108 14.60 12.44 -15.81
C ASN A 108 13.53 13.51 -16.10
N TYR A 109 12.56 13.73 -15.20
CA TYR A 109 11.44 14.63 -15.41
C TYR A 109 11.20 15.53 -14.19
N THR A 110 10.58 16.68 -14.47
CA THR A 110 10.11 17.61 -13.45
C THR A 110 8.61 17.42 -13.21
N ARG A 111 8.13 17.93 -12.07
CA ARG A 111 6.72 17.84 -11.69
C ARG A 111 5.81 18.84 -12.41
#